data_AF-A0A933XPL0-F1
#
_entry.id   AF-A0A933XPL0-F1
#
_cell.length_a   1.000
_cell.length_b   1.000
_cell.length_c   1.000
_cell.angle_alpha   90.00
_cell.angle_beta   90.00
_cell.angle_gamma   90.00
#
_symmetry.space_group_name_H-M   'P 1'
#
loop_
_entity.id
_entity.type
_entity.pdbx_description
1 polymer ?
#
loop_
_entity_poly.entity_id
_entity_poly.type
_entity_poly.pdbx_seq_one_letter_code
_entity_poly.pdbx_strand_id
1 'polypeptide(L)'
;MFSDHKPGRELDDTAASAADDRLEEILRRVKAAGAEITLDERVPLHMDFNNEVVEIGDRRTVEFNLNHTDFQIIRDVRNMRVAGGSFKKHLEAVSHPIIDTKLKKKPETSDQWIGVDIEDVF
;
A
#
# COMPACT_ATOMS: atom_id res chain seq x y z
N MET A 1 23.53 -11.19 -33.34
CA MET A 1 23.34 -9.86 -32.75
C MET A 1 22.53 -10.05 -31.49
N PHE A 2 23.16 -9.97 -30.32
CA PHE A 2 22.52 -10.08 -29.01
C PHE A 2 23.01 -8.94 -28.11
N SER A 3 22.27 -8.73 -27.01
CA SER A 3 22.27 -7.61 -26.05
C SER A 3 21.34 -6.50 -26.53
N ASP A 4 20.04 -6.49 -26.19
CA ASP A 4 19.41 -6.52 -24.85
C ASP A 4 20.07 -5.54 -23.87
N HIS A 5 19.57 -4.32 -23.87
CA HIS A 5 19.72 -3.37 -22.78
C HIS A 5 18.44 -2.52 -22.71
N LYS A 6 17.46 -2.99 -21.94
CA LYS A 6 16.37 -2.15 -21.44
C LYS A 6 16.88 -1.42 -20.20
N PRO A 7 17.01 -0.08 -20.20
CA PRO A 7 17.22 0.69 -18.97
C PRO A 7 15.83 0.95 -18.37
N GLY A 8 15.33 0.04 -17.54
CA GLY A 8 13.99 0.17 -16.96
C GLY A 8 13.87 -0.62 -15.67
N ARG A 9 14.92 -0.58 -14.84
CA ARG A 9 14.96 -1.33 -13.57
C ARG A 9 15.38 -0.48 -12.38
N GLU A 10 16.04 0.66 -12.59
CA GLU A 10 16.55 1.53 -11.51
C GLU A 10 15.54 2.60 -11.05
N LEU A 11 14.59 3.00 -11.90
CA LEU A 11 13.56 3.99 -11.52
C LEU A 11 12.42 3.33 -10.72
N ASP A 12 12.17 2.05 -10.96
CA ASP A 12 11.07 1.26 -10.41
C ASP A 12 11.24 1.00 -8.91
N ASP A 13 12.48 0.71 -8.47
CA ASP A 13 12.84 0.54 -7.06
C ASP A 13 12.71 1.87 -6.30
N THR A 14 13.04 2.98 -6.97
CA THR A 14 13.07 4.32 -6.38
C THR A 14 11.66 4.81 -5.98
N ALA A 15 10.63 4.54 -6.78
CA ALA A 15 9.26 4.99 -6.47
C ALA A 15 8.60 4.17 -5.34
N ALA A 16 8.80 2.85 -5.33
CA ALA A 16 8.35 1.99 -4.23
C ALA A 16 9.09 2.35 -2.93
N SER A 17 10.41 2.57 -3.02
CA SER A 17 11.25 2.99 -1.90
C SER A 17 10.84 4.36 -1.37
N ALA A 18 10.64 5.37 -2.22
CA ALA A 18 10.24 6.70 -1.78
C ALA A 18 8.89 6.74 -1.06
N ALA A 19 7.95 5.87 -1.46
CA ALA A 19 6.69 5.73 -0.74
C ALA A 19 6.81 4.92 0.56
N ASP A 20 7.84 4.06 0.67
CA ASP A 20 8.19 3.37 1.91
C ASP A 20 8.80 4.32 2.92
N ASP A 21 9.73 5.17 2.48
CA ASP A 21 10.24 6.28 3.26
C ASP A 21 9.13 7.18 3.81
N ARG A 22 8.09 7.48 3.00
CA ARG A 22 6.96 8.29 3.46
C ARG A 22 6.14 7.59 4.55
N LEU A 23 5.86 6.29 4.41
CA LEU A 23 5.15 5.53 5.45
C LEU A 23 5.98 5.46 6.73
N GLU A 24 7.26 5.14 6.62
CA GLU A 24 8.18 5.09 7.76
C GLU A 24 8.31 6.45 8.45
N GLU A 25 8.28 7.55 7.71
CA GLU A 25 8.23 8.90 8.27
C GLU A 25 6.94 9.16 9.05
N ILE A 26 5.77 8.77 8.51
CA ILE A 26 4.49 8.86 9.21
C ILE A 26 4.57 8.06 10.51
N LEU A 27 5.02 6.80 10.46
CA LEU A 27 5.15 5.95 11.65
C LEU A 27 6.13 6.53 12.66
N ARG A 28 7.22 7.17 12.21
CA ARG A 28 8.16 7.88 13.08
C ARG A 28 7.49 9.05 13.80
N ARG A 29 6.71 9.87 13.09
CA ARG A 29 5.96 10.99 13.68
C ARG A 29 4.89 10.52 14.67
N VAL A 30 4.19 9.45 14.33
CA VAL A 30 3.18 8.78 15.17
C VAL A 30 3.80 8.27 16.47
N LYS A 31 4.93 7.55 16.40
CA LYS A 31 5.68 7.12 17.59
C LYS A 31 6.17 8.31 18.42
N ALA A 32 6.68 9.36 17.77
CA ALA A 32 7.14 10.57 18.46
C ALA A 32 6.00 11.32 19.18
N ALA A 33 4.77 11.23 18.66
CA ALA A 33 3.56 11.74 19.30
C ALA A 33 3.05 10.86 20.47
N GLY A 34 3.72 9.74 20.76
CA GLY A 34 3.38 8.84 21.86
C GLY A 34 2.44 7.69 21.47
N ALA A 35 2.26 7.42 20.18
CA ALA A 35 1.44 6.30 19.76
C ALA A 35 2.09 4.94 20.02
N GLU A 36 1.27 3.96 20.34
CA GLU A 36 1.65 2.55 20.50
C GLU A 36 1.25 1.77 19.24
N ILE A 37 2.20 1.14 18.56
CA ILE A 37 1.89 0.26 17.43
C ILE A 37 1.42 -1.09 17.98
N THR A 38 0.20 -1.47 17.62
CA THR A 38 -0.44 -2.73 18.03
C THR A 38 -0.35 -3.81 16.96
N LEU A 39 -0.23 -3.42 15.68
CA LEU A 39 -0.05 -4.32 14.54
C LEU A 39 0.88 -3.69 13.51
N ASP A 40 1.80 -4.48 12.95
CA ASP A 40 2.53 -4.16 11.71
C ASP A 40 2.67 -5.47 10.93
N GLU A 41 1.78 -5.67 9.97
CA GLU A 41 1.70 -6.88 9.17
C GLU A 41 1.91 -6.57 7.69
N ARG A 42 2.62 -7.47 7.00
CA ARG A 42 2.82 -7.42 5.56
C ARG A 42 2.32 -8.72 4.94
N VAL A 43 1.39 -8.61 3.99
CA VAL A 43 0.78 -9.75 3.30
C VAL A 43 0.79 -9.57 1.78
N PRO A 44 0.90 -10.66 1.00
CA PRO A 44 0.73 -10.60 -0.44
C PRO A 44 -0.67 -10.13 -0.83
N LEU A 45 -0.73 -9.19 -1.77
CA LEU A 45 -1.97 -8.68 -2.33
C LEU A 45 -2.37 -9.54 -3.53
N HIS A 46 -3.58 -10.09 -3.49
CA HIS A 46 -4.10 -10.96 -4.53
C HIS A 46 -5.25 -10.32 -5.31
N MET A 47 -5.45 -10.76 -6.54
CA MET A 47 -6.59 -10.40 -7.39
C MET A 47 -7.10 -11.63 -8.14
N ASP A 48 -8.43 -11.76 -8.22
CA ASP A 48 -9.08 -12.72 -9.10
C ASP A 48 -8.94 -12.30 -10.56
N PHE A 49 -8.30 -13.16 -11.36
CA PHE A 49 -8.09 -12.96 -12.78
C PHE A 49 -8.28 -14.27 -13.54
N ASN A 50 -9.22 -14.31 -14.49
CA ASN A 50 -9.52 -15.52 -15.30
C ASN A 50 -9.74 -16.81 -14.48
N ASN A 51 -10.48 -16.71 -13.36
CA ASN A 51 -10.75 -17.81 -12.43
C ASN A 51 -9.51 -18.32 -11.66
N GLU A 52 -8.42 -17.55 -11.67
CA GLU A 52 -7.22 -17.81 -10.87
C GLU A 52 -7.00 -16.67 -9.88
N VAL A 53 -6.42 -16.99 -8.73
CA VAL A 53 -5.97 -15.99 -7.75
C VAL A 53 -4.51 -15.71 -8.01
N VAL A 54 -4.19 -14.46 -8.35
CA VAL A 54 -2.84 -14.05 -8.74
C VAL A 54 -2.33 -13.01 -7.75
N GLU A 55 -1.10 -13.20 -7.26
CA GLU A 55 -0.41 -12.20 -6.46
C GLU A 55 -0.04 -11.01 -7.37
N ILE A 56 -0.50 -9.81 -7.04
CA ILE A 56 -0.30 -8.58 -7.81
C ILE A 56 0.56 -7.54 -7.10
N GLY A 57 1.02 -7.85 -5.89
CA GLY A 57 1.87 -6.99 -5.10
C GLY A 57 1.74 -7.27 -3.61
N ASP A 58 1.74 -6.22 -2.81
CA ASP A 58 1.93 -6.26 -1.37
C ASP A 58 0.94 -5.34 -0.66
N ARG A 59 0.47 -5.77 0.51
CA ARG A 59 -0.28 -4.96 1.45
C ARG A 59 0.45 -4.93 2.78
N ARG A 60 0.79 -3.73 3.25
CA ARG A 60 1.22 -3.49 4.63
C ARG A 60 0.09 -2.84 5.42
N THR A 61 -0.22 -3.38 6.59
CA THR A 61 -1.22 -2.84 7.51
C THR A 61 -0.55 -2.55 8.83
N VAL A 62 -0.66 -1.29 9.27
CA VAL A 62 -0.13 -0.83 10.55
C VAL A 62 -1.27 -0.30 11.39
N GLU A 63 -1.50 -0.88 12.55
CA GLU A 63 -2.46 -0.38 13.54
C GLU A 63 -1.71 0.23 14.71
N PHE A 64 -2.21 1.36 15.19
CA PHE A 64 -1.63 2.04 16.34
C PHE A 64 -2.70 2.77 17.14
N ASN A 65 -2.48 2.86 18.45
CA ASN A 65 -3.29 3.67 19.34
C ASN A 65 -2.58 5.00 19.60
N LEU A 66 -3.29 6.12 19.41
CA LEU A 66 -2.81 7.45 19.76
C LEU A 66 -3.89 8.14 20.58
N ASN A 67 -3.58 8.51 21.82
CA ASN A 67 -4.50 9.19 22.74
C ASN A 67 -5.87 8.50 22.87
N HIS A 68 -5.87 7.19 23.14
CA HIS A 68 -7.08 6.35 23.25
C HIS A 68 -7.91 6.22 21.96
N THR A 69 -7.39 6.68 20.82
CA THR A 69 -8.02 6.47 19.51
C THR A 69 -7.22 5.47 18.70
N ASP A 70 -7.87 4.43 18.18
CA ASP A 70 -7.23 3.46 17.30
C ASP A 70 -7.21 3.96 15.85
N PHE A 71 -6.06 3.82 15.22
CA PHE A 71 -5.81 4.15 13.83
C PHE A 71 -5.28 2.94 13.09
N GLN A 72 -5.57 2.88 11.79
CA GLN A 72 -5.10 1.85 10.88
C GLN A 72 -4.62 2.52 9.59
N ILE A 73 -3.34 2.34 9.26
CA ILE A 73 -2.79 2.68 7.96
C ILE A 73 -2.72 1.40 7.13
N ILE A 74 -3.39 1.39 6.00
CA ILE A 74 -3.28 0.33 4.99
C ILE A 74 -2.54 0.91 3.81
N ARG A 75 -1.48 0.25 3.37
CA ARG A 75 -0.78 0.57 2.14
C ARG A 75 -0.78 -0.62 1.21
N ASP A 76 -1.36 -0.43 0.03
CA ASP A 76 -1.35 -1.38 -1.06
C ASP A 76 -0.35 -0.93 -2.12
N VAL A 77 0.60 -1.78 -2.46
CA VAL A 77 1.55 -1.58 -3.57
C VAL A 77 1.24 -2.61 -4.63
N ARG A 78 0.80 -2.16 -5.82
CA ARG A 78 0.48 -3.03 -6.95
C ARG A 78 1.50 -2.89 -8.06
N ASN A 79 2.09 -4.02 -8.44
CA ASN A 79 3.09 -4.11 -9.51
C ASN A 79 2.51 -4.65 -10.82
N MET A 80 1.25 -5.08 -10.79
CA MET A 80 0.53 -5.57 -11.98
C MET A 80 -0.84 -4.92 -12.10
N ARG A 81 -1.28 -4.75 -13.35
CA ARG A 81 -2.64 -4.30 -13.68
C ARG A 81 -3.27 -5.21 -14.73
N VAL A 82 -4.60 -5.22 -14.73
CA VAL A 82 -5.36 -5.83 -15.82
C VAL A 82 -5.37 -4.88 -17.01
N ALA A 83 -4.86 -5.35 -18.14
CA ALA A 83 -4.79 -4.64 -19.40
C ALA A 83 -5.56 -5.40 -20.50
N GLY A 84 -5.87 -4.70 -21.59
CA GLY A 84 -6.60 -5.25 -22.74
C GLY A 84 -8.12 -5.01 -22.70
N GLY A 85 -8.73 -5.10 -23.89
CA GLY A 85 -10.16 -4.85 -24.08
C GLY A 85 -11.05 -6.05 -23.72
N SER A 86 -12.37 -5.88 -23.92
CA SER A 86 -13.43 -6.80 -23.47
C SER A 86 -13.25 -8.29 -23.83
N PHE A 87 -12.45 -8.62 -24.85
CA PHE A 87 -12.26 -9.99 -25.35
C PHE A 87 -10.87 -10.59 -25.07
N LYS A 88 -9.88 -9.82 -24.61
CA LYS A 88 -8.50 -10.29 -24.32
C LYS A 88 -7.88 -9.52 -23.17
N LYS A 89 -8.41 -9.71 -21.97
CA LYS A 89 -7.77 -9.23 -20.75
C LYS A 89 -6.50 -10.05 -20.49
N HIS A 90 -5.42 -9.39 -20.10
CA HIS A 90 -4.17 -9.99 -19.65
C HIS A 90 -3.62 -9.18 -18.48
N LEU A 91 -2.79 -9.79 -17.66
CA LEU A 91 -2.01 -9.05 -16.66
C LEU A 91 -0.78 -8.47 -17.34
N GLU A 92 -0.52 -7.18 -17.11
CA GLU A 92 0.75 -6.55 -17.46
C GLU A 92 1.40 -5.97 -16.20
N ALA A 93 2.73 -6.02 -16.15
CA ALA A 93 3.49 -5.28 -15.16
C ALA A 93 3.32 -3.78 -15.41
N VAL A 94 3.03 -3.03 -14.35
CA VAL A 94 2.99 -1.57 -14.46
C VAL A 94 4.41 -1.02 -14.47
N SER A 95 4.66 -0.01 -15.31
CA SER A 95 5.97 0.66 -15.36
C SER A 95 6.28 1.47 -14.11
N HIS A 96 5.28 1.72 -13.26
CA HIS A 96 5.46 2.32 -11.95
C HIS A 96 4.49 1.64 -10.98
N PRO A 97 4.93 1.27 -9.77
CA PRO A 97 4.05 0.66 -8.79
C PRO A 97 2.88 1.58 -8.47
N ILE A 98 1.66 1.03 -8.50
CA ILE A 98 0.46 1.77 -8.09
C ILE A 98 0.38 1.65 -6.57
N ILE A 99 0.69 2.74 -5.89
CA ILE A 99 0.65 2.84 -4.43
C ILE A 99 -0.65 3.49 -4.00
N ASP A 100 -1.39 2.83 -3.13
CA ASP A 100 -2.62 3.32 -2.50
C ASP A 100 -2.45 3.26 -0.99
N THR A 101 -2.48 4.42 -0.32
CA THR A 101 -2.37 4.51 1.14
C THR A 101 -3.68 5.03 1.69
N LYS A 102 -4.25 4.33 2.67
CA LYS A 102 -5.50 4.69 3.34
C LYS A 102 -5.24 4.79 4.83
N LEU A 103 -5.69 5.89 5.43
CA LEU A 103 -5.78 6.02 6.87
C LEU A 103 -7.23 5.77 7.28
N LYS A 104 -7.42 4.97 8.32
CA LYS A 104 -8.71 4.78 8.96
C LYS A 104 -8.56 5.07 10.45
N LYS A 105 -9.61 5.60 11.05
CA LYS A 105 -9.75 5.72 12.50
C LYS A 105 -10.91 4.87 12.97
N LYS A 106 -10.82 4.35 14.19
CA LYS A 106 -11.92 3.71 14.90
C LYS A 106 -12.47 4.72 15.92
N PRO A 107 -13.66 5.31 15.69
CA PRO A 107 -14.24 6.24 16.65
C PRO A 107 -14.53 5.54 17.98
N GLU A 108 -14.40 6.24 19.10
CA GLU A 108 -14.76 5.69 20.42
C GLU A 108 -16.24 5.26 20.49
N THR A 109 -17.08 5.82 19.62
CA THR A 109 -18.52 5.56 19.57
C THR A 109 -18.91 4.41 18.64
N SER A 110 -17.98 3.79 17.91
CA SER A 110 -18.29 2.77 16.91
C SER A 110 -17.18 1.75 16.72
N ASP A 111 -17.56 0.49 16.55
CA ASP A 111 -16.61 -0.57 16.19
C ASP A 111 -16.16 -0.55 14.72
N GLN A 112 -16.67 0.39 13.93
CA GLN A 112 -16.39 0.50 12.51
C GLN A 112 -15.20 1.41 12.22
N TRP A 113 -14.28 0.92 11.38
CA TRP A 113 -13.19 1.72 10.81
C TRP A 113 -13.73 2.70 9.77
N ILE A 114 -13.49 3.99 9.98
CA ILE A 114 -13.87 5.05 9.04
C ILE A 114 -12.64 5.63 8.37
N GLY A 115 -12.70 5.79 7.04
CA GLY A 115 -11.63 6.43 6.28
C GLY A 115 -11.49 7.90 6.68
N VAL A 116 -10.25 8.34 6.88
CA VAL A 116 -9.92 9.73 7.15
C VAL A 116 -8.76 10.16 6.28
N ASP A 117 -8.69 11.45 6.00
CA ASP A 117 -7.56 11.99 5.26
C ASP A 117 -6.32 12.02 6.15
N ILE A 118 -5.17 11.69 5.58
CA ILE A 118 -3.90 11.70 6.33
C ILE A 118 -3.45 13.13 6.66
N GLU A 119 -3.86 14.11 5.86
CA GLU A 119 -3.61 15.53 6.12
C GLU A 119 -4.52 16.10 7.22
N ASP A 120 -5.63 15.44 7.55
CA ASP A 120 -6.55 15.88 8.61
C ASP A 120 -6.07 15.46 10.02
N VAL A 121 -5.10 14.54 10.09
CA VAL A 121 -4.62 13.95 11.35
C VAL A 121 -3.29 14.58 11.83
N PHE A 122 -2.58 15.33 10.97
CA PHE A 122 -1.27 15.93 11.26
C PHE A 122 -1.16 17.39 10.83
#